data_AF-A0A7W8LMV4-F1
#
_entry.id   AF-A0A7W8LMV4-F1
#
_cell.length_a   1.000
_cell.length_b   1.000
_cell.length_c   1.000
_cell.angle_alpha   90.00
_cell.angle_beta   90.00
_cell.angle_gamma   90.00
#
_symmetry.space_group_name_H-M   'P 1'
#
loop_
_entity.id
_entity.type
_entity.pdbx_description
1 polymer ?
#
loop_
_entity_poly.entity_id
_entity_poly.type
_entity_poly.pdbx_seq_one_letter_code
_entity_poly.pdbx_strand_id
1 'polypeptide(L)'
;MNNTNFMRDLMLTGFELSKISGVPMLYLGNPGMGKTTIVNLWAKRNGYHVESLIGSAFDRSEILGYMVNDGAGTNYLRTKAPEWFHTITELEKDGLPSVLFIDEIAGAPKDVQASLYRLIFERTIGNGQKLPESTIIASASNYKDNLPPMCDITSPNLNRFCVVNFGPQSFEGLYSEFLQDVDEFEKDLPEFEHRKLTDEIKEKTLAAVRGIFEKINSTYSIKDNTKGSLNVENKRLNNVFSADYSKNGEVYNFISGRTIGYFKNIFRAMYSIKLTKPDYIGKFLDGLIGLGFNSFSDIQELNAFRKFIRELTKDALQELDGKKKEKKSLAYNHELSLAENIEAVLAFEDKLEVADLSKVCMEIYSEIEQKFKTDTEGLSKILLSNKNSKEDLISLRKDYDAVEIFSLLASEHIPRSKKECVSSKLDEIITTYKFYMNTCIQTEAA
;
A
#
# COMPACT_ATOMS: atom_id res chain seq x y z
N MET A 1 19.16 8.98 2.85
CA MET A 1 19.71 7.85 2.08
C MET A 1 18.65 7.45 1.07
N ASN A 2 18.89 7.69 -0.22
CA ASN A 2 18.08 7.09 -1.28
C ASN A 2 18.19 5.59 -1.09
N ASN A 3 17.07 4.91 -0.85
CA ASN A 3 17.11 3.48 -0.57
C ASN A 3 17.33 2.72 -1.87
N THR A 4 18.59 2.61 -2.28
CA THR A 4 19.02 1.99 -3.54
C THR A 4 18.61 0.52 -3.62
N ASN A 5 18.52 -0.17 -2.48
CA ASN A 5 18.25 -1.61 -2.40
C ASN A 5 16.89 -1.95 -1.79
N PHE A 6 15.87 -1.28 -2.35
CA PHE A 6 14.49 -1.44 -1.95
C PHE A 6 14.01 -2.90 -1.97
N MET A 7 14.45 -3.70 -2.94
CA MET A 7 13.98 -5.08 -3.11
C MET A 7 14.37 -5.98 -1.93
N ARG A 8 15.66 -6.07 -1.63
CA ARG A 8 16.17 -6.86 -0.52
C ARG A 8 15.57 -6.38 0.79
N ASP A 9 15.61 -5.07 1.03
CA ASP A 9 15.02 -4.46 2.22
C ASP A 9 13.54 -4.81 2.40
N LEU A 10 12.77 -4.89 1.31
CA LEU A 10 11.36 -5.22 1.37
C LEU A 10 11.15 -6.66 1.86
N MET A 11 11.97 -7.59 1.38
CA MET A 11 11.89 -8.98 1.79
C MET A 11 12.36 -9.16 3.24
N LEU A 12 13.48 -8.53 3.63
CA LEU A 12 13.98 -8.53 5.01
C LEU A 12 12.97 -7.93 5.99
N THR A 13 12.37 -6.79 5.63
CA THR A 13 11.29 -6.17 6.42
C THR A 13 10.09 -7.10 6.53
N GLY A 14 9.73 -7.81 5.46
CA GLY A 14 8.65 -8.79 5.45
C GLY A 14 8.88 -9.93 6.45
N PHE A 15 10.11 -10.43 6.56
CA PHE A 15 10.46 -11.44 7.56
C PHE A 15 10.37 -10.91 8.99
N GLU A 16 10.86 -9.70 9.26
CA GLU A 16 10.70 -9.08 10.59
C GLU A 16 9.24 -8.88 10.98
N LEU A 17 8.42 -8.43 10.01
CA LEU A 17 6.97 -8.32 10.22
C LEU A 17 6.35 -9.69 10.49
N SER A 18 6.71 -10.72 9.72
CA SER A 18 6.18 -12.08 9.89
C SER A 18 6.57 -12.67 11.24
N LYS A 19 7.83 -12.52 11.65
CA LYS A 19 8.39 -12.93 12.95
C LYS A 19 7.57 -12.39 14.13
N ILE A 20 7.15 -11.12 14.05
CA ILE A 20 6.44 -10.45 15.16
C ILE A 20 4.93 -10.66 15.07
N SER A 21 4.37 -10.67 13.85
CA SER A 21 2.92 -10.71 13.61
C SER A 21 2.35 -12.12 13.53
N GLY A 22 3.19 -13.12 13.26
CA GLY A 22 2.79 -14.48 12.90
C GLY A 22 2.09 -14.59 11.54
N VAL A 23 2.04 -13.51 10.75
CA VAL A 23 1.36 -13.50 9.44
C VAL A 23 2.29 -14.09 8.39
N PRO A 24 1.87 -15.16 7.67
CA PRO A 24 2.69 -15.75 6.62
C PRO A 24 2.91 -14.79 5.45
N MET A 25 4.12 -14.77 4.88
CA MET A 25 4.46 -13.93 3.73
C MET A 25 4.55 -14.77 2.46
N LEU A 26 4.00 -14.26 1.35
CA LEU A 26 4.20 -14.82 0.01
C LEU A 26 4.92 -13.80 -0.87
N TYR A 27 6.12 -14.13 -1.33
CA TYR A 27 6.93 -13.28 -2.20
C TYR A 27 6.70 -13.64 -3.67
N LEU A 28 5.93 -12.82 -4.38
CA LEU A 28 5.69 -12.96 -5.82
C LEU A 28 6.70 -12.12 -6.59
N GLY A 29 7.51 -12.73 -7.45
CA GLY A 29 8.48 -11.98 -8.25
C GLY A 29 9.01 -12.78 -9.42
N ASN A 30 9.65 -12.13 -10.38
CA ASN A 30 10.27 -12.81 -11.53
C ASN A 30 11.26 -13.91 -11.08
N PRO A 31 11.47 -14.95 -11.91
CA PRO A 31 12.53 -15.93 -11.66
C PRO A 31 13.90 -15.24 -11.67
N GLY A 32 14.84 -15.76 -10.89
CA GLY A 32 16.22 -15.24 -10.85
C GLY A 32 16.43 -13.94 -10.04
N MET A 33 15.39 -13.41 -9.37
CA MET A 33 15.52 -12.17 -8.58
C MET A 33 16.13 -12.37 -7.17
N GLY A 34 16.68 -13.54 -6.85
CA GLY A 34 17.37 -13.78 -5.57
C GLY A 34 16.48 -14.05 -4.34
N LYS A 35 15.19 -14.38 -4.54
CA LYS A 35 14.23 -14.66 -3.43
C LYS A 35 14.80 -15.63 -2.39
N THR A 36 15.17 -16.84 -2.81
CA THR A 36 15.72 -17.89 -1.94
C THR A 36 17.05 -17.47 -1.28
N THR A 37 17.90 -16.75 -2.00
CA THR A 37 19.15 -16.19 -1.47
C THR A 37 18.90 -15.22 -0.30
N ILE A 38 17.90 -14.34 -0.43
CA ILE A 38 17.55 -13.37 0.60
C ILE A 38 16.93 -14.06 1.83
N VAL A 39 16.16 -15.14 1.66
CA VAL A 39 15.67 -15.96 2.80
C VAL A 39 16.84 -16.50 3.60
N ASN A 40 17.80 -17.14 2.93
CA ASN A 40 18.97 -17.72 3.58
C ASN A 40 19.84 -16.66 4.26
N LEU A 41 19.98 -15.48 3.63
CA LEU A 41 20.65 -14.32 4.22
C LEU A 41 19.96 -13.88 5.52
N TRP A 42 18.65 -13.64 5.49
CA TRP A 42 17.89 -13.20 6.67
C TRP A 42 18.01 -14.22 7.80
N ALA A 43 17.85 -15.51 7.49
CA ALA A 43 17.90 -16.58 8.47
C ALA A 43 19.30 -16.71 9.11
N LYS A 44 20.37 -16.70 8.30
CA LYS A 44 21.75 -16.74 8.81
C LYS A 44 22.03 -15.57 9.76
N ARG A 45 21.58 -14.37 9.44
CA ARG A 45 21.80 -13.17 10.27
C ARG A 45 21.00 -13.18 11.57
N ASN A 46 19.82 -13.80 11.56
CA ASN A 46 18.93 -13.85 12.72
C ASN A 46 19.06 -15.13 13.56
N GLY A 47 19.94 -16.06 13.18
CA GLY A 47 20.09 -17.34 13.87
C GLY A 47 18.90 -18.26 13.67
N TYR A 48 18.39 -18.37 12.45
CA TYR A 48 17.31 -19.29 12.07
C TYR A 48 17.82 -20.40 11.15
N HIS A 49 17.28 -21.61 11.32
CA HIS A 49 17.35 -22.66 10.30
C HIS A 49 16.36 -22.39 9.17
N VAL A 50 16.67 -22.80 7.94
CA VAL A 50 15.73 -22.73 6.81
C VAL A 50 15.37 -24.14 6.38
N GLU A 51 14.13 -24.53 6.64
CA GLU A 51 13.54 -25.78 6.18
C GLU A 51 12.76 -25.49 4.89
N SER A 52 13.29 -25.95 3.75
CA SER A 52 12.72 -25.63 2.43
C SER A 52 11.85 -26.76 1.89
N LEU A 53 10.63 -26.42 1.49
CA LEU A 53 9.72 -27.31 0.76
C LEU A 53 9.51 -26.76 -0.66
N ILE A 54 9.91 -27.52 -1.67
CA ILE A 54 9.75 -27.14 -3.09
C ILE A 54 8.41 -27.68 -3.58
N GLY A 55 7.47 -26.80 -3.90
CA GLY A 55 6.08 -27.17 -4.20
C GLY A 55 5.94 -28.22 -5.30
N SER A 56 6.78 -28.15 -6.34
CA SER A 56 6.80 -29.09 -7.47
C SER A 56 7.36 -30.48 -7.12
N ALA A 57 8.05 -30.62 -5.98
CA ALA A 57 8.79 -31.83 -5.60
C ALA A 57 8.13 -32.66 -4.49
N PHE A 58 7.06 -32.17 -3.85
CA PHE A 58 6.46 -32.83 -2.69
C PHE A 58 5.02 -33.33 -2.93
N ASP A 59 4.71 -34.49 -2.38
CA ASP A 59 3.36 -35.05 -2.30
C ASP A 59 2.63 -34.69 -0.99
N ARG A 60 1.30 -34.92 -0.96
CA ARG A 60 0.44 -34.59 0.20
C ARG A 60 0.90 -35.22 1.52
N SER A 61 1.35 -36.48 1.48
CA SER A 61 1.82 -37.19 2.67
C SER A 61 3.14 -36.63 3.19
N GLU A 62 3.95 -36.02 2.33
CA GLU A 62 5.21 -35.40 2.74
C GLU A 62 4.95 -34.08 3.48
N ILE A 63 3.82 -33.42 3.19
CA ILE A 63 3.36 -32.24 3.92
C ILE A 63 2.66 -32.62 5.23
N LEU A 64 1.75 -33.60 5.20
CA LEU A 64 0.90 -33.90 6.36
C LEU A 64 1.40 -35.04 7.24
N GLY A 65 2.38 -35.82 6.79
CA GLY A 65 2.84 -37.04 7.42
C GLY A 65 2.28 -38.29 6.77
N TYR A 66 2.88 -39.43 7.11
CA TYR A 66 2.62 -40.72 6.50
C TYR A 66 1.81 -41.61 7.43
N MET A 67 0.80 -42.29 6.90
CA MET A 67 0.11 -43.36 7.61
C MET A 67 1.00 -44.59 7.62
N VAL A 68 1.43 -45.01 8.79
CA VAL A 68 2.28 -46.19 8.98
C VAL A 68 1.60 -47.19 9.89
N ASN A 69 1.81 -48.47 9.59
CA ASN A 69 1.45 -49.54 10.51
C ASN A 69 2.60 -49.67 11.53
N ASP A 70 2.31 -49.43 12.80
CA ASP A 70 3.31 -49.50 13.86
C ASP A 70 3.42 -50.89 14.51
N GLY A 71 2.60 -51.85 14.08
CA GLY A 71 2.58 -53.22 14.59
C GLY A 71 2.28 -53.36 16.08
N ALA A 72 1.85 -52.29 16.77
CA ALA A 72 1.77 -52.24 18.23
C ALA A 72 0.38 -51.81 18.74
N GLY A 73 -0.39 -52.79 19.22
CA GLY A 73 -1.67 -52.59 19.93
C GLY A 73 -2.91 -52.58 19.04
N THR A 74 -4.01 -52.00 19.54
CA THR A 74 -5.33 -51.95 18.86
C THR A 74 -5.42 -50.88 17.76
N ASN A 75 -4.42 -50.00 17.63
CA ASN A 75 -4.37 -48.94 16.62
C ASN A 75 -3.37 -49.29 15.52
N TYR A 76 -3.79 -50.13 14.57
CA TYR A 76 -2.96 -50.67 13.48
C TYR A 76 -2.40 -49.64 12.49
N LEU A 77 -2.85 -48.38 12.54
CA LEU A 77 -2.35 -47.30 11.67
C LEU A 77 -2.20 -46.02 12.49
N ARG A 78 -1.04 -45.36 12.37
CA ARG A 78 -0.75 -44.05 12.97
C ARG A 78 -0.16 -43.11 11.92
N THR A 79 -0.53 -41.84 11.99
CA THR A 79 0.11 -40.80 11.17
C THR A 79 1.41 -40.37 11.84
N LYS A 80 2.56 -40.72 11.25
CA LYS A 80 3.87 -40.21 11.67
C LYS A 80 4.15 -38.87 11.02
N ALA A 81 4.76 -37.97 11.78
CA ALA A 81 5.20 -36.68 11.29
C ALA A 81 6.22 -36.85 10.15
N PRO A 82 6.21 -35.94 9.16
CA PRO A 82 7.23 -35.94 8.11
C PRO A 82 8.58 -35.44 8.65
N GLU A 83 9.67 -35.77 7.93
CA GLU A 83 11.04 -35.49 8.38
C GLU A 83 11.28 -34.00 8.62
N TRP A 84 10.85 -33.13 7.69
CA TRP A 84 11.00 -31.67 7.82
C TRP A 84 10.39 -31.13 9.13
N PHE A 85 9.27 -31.72 9.58
CA PHE A 85 8.60 -31.31 10.82
C PHE A 85 9.41 -31.77 12.03
N HIS A 86 9.98 -32.98 11.96
CA HIS A 86 10.86 -33.49 13.01
C HIS A 86 12.10 -32.61 13.15
N THR A 87 12.77 -32.28 12.04
CA THR A 87 13.91 -31.36 12.00
C THR A 87 13.60 -30.04 12.70
N ILE A 88 12.52 -29.36 12.31
CA ILE A 88 12.10 -28.09 12.94
C ILE A 88 11.87 -28.26 14.45
N THR A 89 11.23 -29.36 14.85
CA THR A 89 10.87 -29.59 16.26
C THR A 89 12.09 -29.92 17.11
N GLU A 90 13.07 -30.68 16.62
CA GLU A 90 14.29 -30.96 17.38
C GLU A 90 15.18 -29.72 17.48
N LEU A 91 15.33 -28.95 16.39
CA LEU A 91 16.08 -27.70 16.41
C LEU A 91 15.49 -26.68 17.39
N GLU A 92 14.15 -26.62 17.51
CA GLU A 92 13.51 -25.75 18.49
C GLU A 92 13.84 -26.13 19.94
N LYS A 93 13.94 -27.43 20.26
CA LYS A 93 14.35 -27.90 21.60
C LYS A 93 15.78 -27.48 21.92
N ASP A 94 16.63 -27.40 20.91
CA ASP A 94 18.00 -26.90 21.01
C ASP A 94 18.07 -25.36 21.01
N GLY A 95 16.93 -24.68 20.96
CA GLY A 95 16.80 -23.22 20.99
C GLY A 95 17.01 -22.53 19.64
N LEU A 96 17.10 -23.28 18.54
CA LEU A 96 17.26 -22.74 17.19
C LEU A 96 15.89 -22.62 16.49
N PRO A 97 15.36 -21.39 16.28
CA PRO A 97 14.11 -21.20 15.57
C PRO A 97 14.27 -21.49 14.06
N SER A 98 13.15 -21.71 13.37
CA SER A 98 13.16 -22.11 11.96
C SER A 98 12.30 -21.21 11.07
N VAL A 99 12.68 -21.10 9.80
CA VAL A 99 11.84 -20.62 8.71
C VAL A 99 11.40 -21.85 7.91
N LEU A 100 10.10 -22.10 7.87
CA LEU A 100 9.51 -23.02 6.90
C LEU A 100 9.27 -22.25 5.60
N PHE A 101 10.09 -22.51 4.59
CA PHE A 101 10.05 -21.81 3.31
C PHE A 101 9.47 -22.71 2.21
N ILE A 102 8.27 -22.37 1.74
CA ILE A 102 7.59 -23.08 0.66
C ILE A 102 7.92 -22.39 -0.67
N ASP A 103 8.95 -22.88 -1.36
CA ASP A 103 9.34 -22.36 -2.68
C ASP A 103 8.47 -22.98 -3.78
N GLU A 104 8.31 -22.28 -4.90
CA GLU A 104 7.50 -22.72 -6.04
C GLU A 104 6.09 -23.22 -5.68
N ILE A 105 5.38 -22.57 -4.76
CA ILE A 105 4.06 -23.02 -4.30
C ILE A 105 3.03 -23.18 -5.44
N ALA A 106 3.15 -22.41 -6.52
CA ALA A 106 2.30 -22.53 -7.70
C ALA A 106 2.57 -23.81 -8.53
N GLY A 107 3.77 -24.38 -8.39
CA GLY A 107 4.17 -25.64 -9.02
C GLY A 107 3.58 -26.87 -8.33
N ALA A 108 3.11 -26.73 -7.09
CA ALA A 108 2.48 -27.83 -6.36
C ALA A 108 1.12 -28.21 -6.98
N PRO A 109 0.83 -29.53 -7.12
CA PRO A 109 -0.49 -30.02 -7.48
C PRO A 109 -1.61 -29.43 -6.60
N LYS A 110 -2.82 -29.29 -7.13
CA LYS A 110 -3.92 -28.60 -6.44
C LYS A 110 -4.34 -29.30 -5.13
N ASP A 111 -4.22 -30.62 -5.06
CA ASP A 111 -4.48 -31.42 -3.86
C ASP A 111 -3.36 -31.28 -2.81
N VAL A 112 -2.10 -31.15 -3.24
CA VAL A 112 -0.96 -30.80 -2.37
C VAL A 112 -1.14 -29.37 -1.83
N GLN A 113 -1.50 -28.42 -2.69
CA GLN A 113 -1.85 -27.06 -2.27
C GLN A 113 -3.00 -27.03 -1.25
N ALA A 114 -3.96 -27.94 -1.35
CA ALA A 114 -5.03 -28.04 -0.37
C ALA A 114 -4.55 -28.57 1.00
N SER A 115 -3.48 -29.37 1.02
CA SER A 115 -2.86 -29.83 2.27
C SER A 115 -2.10 -28.71 2.99
N LEU A 116 -1.48 -27.79 2.23
CA LEU A 116 -0.79 -26.62 2.76
C LEU A 116 -1.73 -25.66 3.50
N TYR A 117 -3.04 -25.70 3.23
CA TYR A 117 -4.02 -24.89 3.94
C TYR A 117 -3.96 -25.05 5.46
N ARG A 118 -3.89 -26.29 5.91
CA ARG A 118 -3.85 -26.63 7.34
C ARG A 118 -2.49 -26.27 7.93
N LEU A 119 -1.41 -26.51 7.18
CA LEU A 119 -0.06 -26.19 7.60
C LEU A 119 0.18 -24.68 7.73
N ILE A 120 -0.16 -23.88 6.71
CA ILE A 120 0.10 -22.44 6.70
C ILE A 120 -0.79 -21.71 7.73
N PHE A 121 -2.07 -22.09 7.83
CA PHE A 121 -3.03 -21.36 8.66
C PHE A 121 -3.12 -21.88 10.09
N GLU A 122 -3.29 -23.19 10.26
CA GLU A 122 -3.45 -23.81 11.58
C GLU A 122 -2.10 -24.21 12.18
N ARG A 123 -1.01 -24.06 11.43
CA ARG A 123 0.34 -24.48 11.85
C ARG A 123 0.37 -25.95 12.23
N THR A 124 -0.48 -26.78 11.64
CA THR A 124 -0.76 -28.14 12.09
C THR A 124 -0.56 -29.17 10.97
N ILE A 125 0.11 -30.28 11.27
CA ILE A 125 0.29 -31.43 10.36
C ILE A 125 -0.82 -32.49 10.56
N GLY A 126 -0.82 -33.55 9.74
CA GLY A 126 -1.90 -34.54 9.65
C GLY A 126 -2.28 -35.18 10.98
N ASN A 127 -1.30 -35.48 11.83
CA ASN A 127 -1.49 -36.09 13.14
C ASN A 127 -1.91 -35.11 14.26
N GLY A 128 -2.11 -33.83 13.95
CA GLY A 128 -2.54 -32.81 14.90
C GLY A 128 -1.40 -32.11 15.66
N GLN A 129 -0.14 -32.49 15.45
CA GLN A 129 0.99 -31.74 16.00
C GLN A 129 1.12 -30.36 15.36
N LYS A 130 1.54 -29.38 16.16
CA LYS A 130 1.69 -27.98 15.74
C LYS A 130 3.15 -27.60 15.56
N LEU A 131 3.42 -26.74 14.58
CA LEU A 131 4.71 -26.08 14.44
C LEU A 131 4.99 -25.24 15.70
N PRO A 132 6.23 -25.21 16.19
CA PRO A 132 6.62 -24.31 17.25
C PRO A 132 6.27 -22.86 16.93
N GLU A 133 5.84 -22.06 17.91
CA GLU A 133 5.43 -20.66 17.70
C GLU A 133 6.57 -19.80 17.13
N SER A 134 7.83 -20.17 17.39
CA SER A 134 9.02 -19.53 16.84
C SER A 134 9.24 -19.75 15.34
N THR A 135 8.48 -20.67 14.72
CA THR A 135 8.62 -21.00 13.29
C THR A 135 7.96 -19.94 12.42
N ILE A 136 8.72 -19.32 11.53
CA ILE A 136 8.19 -18.38 10.54
C ILE A 136 7.76 -19.17 9.30
N ILE A 137 6.58 -18.86 8.75
CA ILE A 137 6.09 -19.47 7.51
C ILE A 137 6.21 -18.43 6.40
N ALA A 138 6.98 -18.74 5.37
CA ALA A 138 7.12 -17.92 4.18
C ALA A 138 7.00 -18.78 2.93
N SER A 139 6.60 -18.16 1.82
CA SER A 139 6.50 -18.83 0.53
C SER A 139 6.98 -17.91 -0.58
N ALA A 140 7.39 -18.50 -1.70
CA ALA A 140 7.72 -17.77 -2.91
C ALA A 140 7.03 -18.39 -4.13
N SER A 141 6.77 -17.53 -5.12
CA SER A 141 6.32 -17.96 -6.44
C SER A 141 6.71 -16.95 -7.50
N ASN A 142 6.57 -17.35 -8.76
CA ASN A 142 6.66 -16.43 -9.89
C ASN A 142 5.28 -15.87 -10.25
N TYR A 143 5.26 -14.72 -10.92
CA TYR A 143 4.03 -14.19 -11.51
C TYR A 143 3.43 -15.21 -12.50
N LYS A 144 2.10 -15.21 -12.63
CA LYS A 144 1.36 -16.20 -13.44
C LYS A 144 1.86 -16.28 -14.89
N ASP A 145 2.22 -15.15 -15.49
CA ASP A 145 2.72 -15.08 -16.87
C ASP A 145 4.09 -15.75 -17.06
N ASN A 146 4.85 -15.95 -15.98
CA ASN A 146 6.14 -16.64 -15.97
C ASN A 146 6.02 -18.12 -15.56
N LEU A 147 4.81 -18.64 -15.36
CA LEU A 147 4.56 -20.02 -14.95
C LEU A 147 3.99 -20.83 -16.13
N PRO A 148 4.20 -22.15 -16.16
CA PRO A 148 3.47 -23.02 -17.08
C PRO A 148 1.95 -22.82 -16.95
N PRO A 149 1.17 -22.96 -18.05
CA PRO A 149 -0.27 -22.67 -18.04
C PRO A 149 -1.06 -23.39 -16.93
N MET A 150 -0.67 -24.63 -16.60
CA MET A 150 -1.32 -25.47 -15.59
C MET A 150 -0.93 -25.13 -14.13
N CYS A 151 0.16 -24.38 -13.92
CA CYS A 151 0.67 -24.02 -12.59
C CYS A 151 0.03 -22.72 -12.11
N ASP A 152 -0.57 -22.72 -10.92
CA ASP A 152 -1.24 -21.54 -10.37
C ASP A 152 -1.48 -21.67 -8.86
N ILE A 153 -1.50 -20.56 -8.15
CA ILE A 153 -1.79 -20.53 -6.71
C ILE A 153 -3.29 -20.44 -6.50
N THR A 154 -3.87 -21.38 -5.76
CA THR A 154 -5.30 -21.33 -5.48
C THR A 154 -5.68 -20.08 -4.66
N SER A 155 -6.86 -19.51 -4.92
CA SER A 155 -7.37 -18.35 -4.17
C SER A 155 -7.42 -18.58 -2.64
N PRO A 156 -7.78 -19.78 -2.14
CA PRO A 156 -7.68 -20.06 -0.71
C PRO A 156 -6.24 -20.00 -0.19
N ASN A 157 -5.23 -20.42 -0.95
CA ASN A 157 -3.83 -20.26 -0.55
C ASN A 157 -3.43 -18.80 -0.49
N LEU A 158 -3.74 -18.02 -1.54
CA LEU A 158 -3.41 -16.60 -1.56
C LEU A 158 -4.00 -15.84 -0.36
N ASN A 159 -5.25 -16.14 0.03
CA ASN A 159 -5.88 -15.54 1.21
C ASN A 159 -5.24 -15.95 2.55
N ARG A 160 -4.23 -16.83 2.60
CA ARG A 160 -3.49 -17.20 3.82
C ARG A 160 -2.17 -16.46 3.97
N PHE A 161 -1.83 -15.60 3.02
CA PHE A 161 -0.60 -14.84 3.02
C PHE A 161 -0.85 -13.33 2.98
N CYS A 162 0.10 -12.57 3.50
CA CYS A 162 0.36 -11.22 3.03
C CYS A 162 1.26 -11.31 1.79
N VAL A 163 0.76 -10.85 0.65
CA VAL A 163 1.44 -10.99 -0.64
C VAL A 163 2.36 -9.81 -0.91
N VAL A 164 3.66 -10.08 -1.01
CA VAL A 164 4.68 -9.08 -1.29
C VAL A 164 5.07 -9.19 -2.75
N ASN A 165 4.70 -8.18 -3.56
CA ASN A 165 5.16 -8.05 -4.93
C ASN A 165 6.64 -7.63 -4.92
N PHE A 166 7.50 -8.59 -5.23
CA PHE A 166 8.94 -8.51 -5.22
C PHE A 166 9.45 -8.27 -6.65
N GLY A 167 10.23 -7.21 -6.82
CA GLY A 167 10.77 -6.81 -8.11
C GLY A 167 11.39 -5.41 -8.06
N PRO A 168 12.31 -5.10 -8.98
CA PRO A 168 13.02 -3.83 -8.97
C PRO A 168 12.04 -2.69 -9.26
N GLN A 169 12.21 -1.56 -8.58
CA GLN A 169 11.43 -0.35 -8.88
C GLN A 169 12.02 0.46 -10.04
N SER A 170 13.33 0.32 -10.27
CA SER A 170 14.08 0.99 -11.33
C SER A 170 15.27 0.15 -11.75
N PHE A 171 15.82 0.43 -12.94
CA PHE A 171 17.09 -0.18 -13.39
C PHE A 171 18.25 0.16 -12.44
N GLU A 172 18.30 1.40 -11.97
CA GLU A 172 19.32 1.85 -11.02
C GLU A 172 19.28 1.05 -9.72
N GLY A 173 18.08 0.79 -9.17
CA GLY A 173 17.93 -0.04 -7.97
C GLY A 173 18.30 -1.51 -8.22
N LEU A 174 18.07 -2.02 -9.44
CA LEU A 174 18.51 -3.36 -9.80
C LEU A 174 20.04 -3.46 -9.86
N TYR A 175 20.71 -2.51 -10.52
CA TYR A 175 22.17 -2.47 -10.57
C TYR A 175 22.78 -2.29 -9.18
N SER A 176 22.21 -1.39 -8.40
CA SER A 176 22.66 -1.13 -7.04
C SER A 176 22.50 -2.33 -6.11
N GLU A 177 21.63 -3.29 -6.43
CA GLU A 177 21.45 -4.52 -5.63
C GLU A 177 22.48 -5.58 -6.02
N PHE A 178 22.64 -5.81 -7.33
CA PHE A 178 23.40 -6.95 -7.84
C PHE A 178 24.86 -6.65 -8.16
N LEU A 179 25.27 -5.37 -8.19
CA LEU A 179 26.65 -4.96 -8.49
C LEU A 179 27.42 -4.46 -7.26
N GLN A 180 26.85 -4.54 -6.05
CA GLN A 180 27.57 -4.16 -4.83
C GLN A 180 28.76 -5.08 -4.59
N ASP A 181 29.83 -4.51 -4.06
CA ASP A 181 30.86 -5.32 -3.42
C ASP A 181 30.42 -5.80 -2.02
N VAL A 182 31.24 -6.66 -1.40
CA VAL A 182 30.91 -7.27 -0.11
C VAL A 182 30.82 -6.23 1.02
N ASP A 183 31.66 -5.20 1.00
CA ASP A 183 31.70 -4.18 2.06
C ASP A 183 30.52 -3.19 1.91
N GLU A 184 30.16 -2.85 0.68
CA GLU A 184 28.96 -2.07 0.36
C GLU A 184 27.70 -2.81 0.75
N PHE A 185 27.62 -4.10 0.42
CA PHE A 185 26.48 -4.96 0.75
C PHE A 185 26.23 -4.99 2.26
N GLU A 186 27.25 -5.26 3.08
CA GLU A 186 27.11 -5.36 4.53
C GLU A 186 26.68 -4.03 5.18
N LYS A 187 27.20 -2.90 4.69
CA LYS A 187 26.84 -1.55 5.19
C LYS A 187 25.42 -1.12 4.83
N ASP A 188 24.89 -1.66 3.74
CA ASP A 188 23.59 -1.28 3.18
C ASP A 188 22.46 -2.23 3.60
N LEU A 189 22.71 -3.08 4.61
CA LEU A 189 21.67 -3.91 5.18
C LEU A 189 20.79 -3.08 6.13
N PRO A 190 19.46 -3.30 6.12
CA PRO A 190 18.56 -2.55 6.98
C PRO A 190 18.75 -2.97 8.43
N GLU A 191 18.78 -1.98 9.32
CA GLU A 191 18.74 -2.18 10.76
C GLU A 191 17.32 -1.99 11.28
N PHE A 192 16.88 -2.90 12.15
CA PHE A 192 15.56 -2.86 12.75
C PHE A 192 15.68 -2.60 14.25
N GLU A 193 15.04 -1.53 14.72
CA GLU A 193 14.96 -1.25 16.14
C GLU A 193 13.69 -1.88 16.72
N HIS A 194 13.84 -2.82 17.65
CA HIS A 194 12.72 -3.56 18.22
C HIS A 194 12.20 -2.95 19.52
N ARG A 195 10.90 -2.63 19.55
CA ARG A 195 10.18 -2.29 20.77
C ARG A 195 9.54 -3.52 21.38
N LYS A 196 9.59 -3.62 22.71
CA LYS A 196 8.87 -4.67 23.42
C LYS A 196 7.36 -4.40 23.37
N LEU A 197 6.59 -5.38 22.89
CA LEU A 197 5.13 -5.29 22.84
C LEU A 197 4.50 -5.61 24.20
N THR A 198 4.47 -4.61 25.09
CA THR A 198 3.74 -4.68 26.38
C THR A 198 2.23 -4.72 26.15
N ASP A 199 1.46 -5.13 27.16
CA ASP A 199 -0.01 -5.19 27.03
C ASP A 199 -0.63 -3.80 26.79
N GLU A 200 -0.08 -2.76 27.41
CA GLU A 200 -0.45 -1.37 27.13
C GLU A 200 -0.25 -0.99 25.66
N ILE A 201 0.89 -1.36 25.06
CA ILE A 201 1.15 -1.12 23.63
C ILE A 201 0.18 -1.92 22.76
N LYS A 202 -0.15 -3.16 23.14
CA LYS A 202 -1.12 -3.98 22.42
C LYS A 202 -2.51 -3.34 22.42
N GLU A 203 -2.93 -2.72 23.52
CA GLU A 203 -4.19 -1.97 23.63
C GLU A 203 -4.17 -0.70 22.79
N LYS A 204 -3.11 0.12 22.89
CA LYS A 204 -2.96 1.35 22.08
C LYS A 204 -2.96 1.07 20.58
N THR A 205 -2.21 0.06 20.15
CA THR A 205 -2.19 -0.37 18.74
C THR A 205 -3.56 -0.88 18.28
N LEU A 206 -4.30 -1.58 19.14
CA LEU A 206 -5.66 -2.02 18.82
C LEU A 206 -6.62 -0.84 18.68
N ALA A 207 -6.54 0.15 19.56
CA ALA A 207 -7.35 1.36 19.48
C ALA A 207 -7.07 2.15 18.19
N ALA A 208 -5.80 2.29 17.81
CA ALA A 208 -5.39 2.93 16.55
C ALA A 208 -5.97 2.20 15.33
N VAL A 209 -5.88 0.87 15.29
CA VAL A 209 -6.46 0.05 14.22
C VAL A 209 -7.98 0.22 14.15
N ARG A 210 -8.69 0.26 15.29
CA ARG A 210 -10.15 0.53 15.31
C ARG A 210 -10.46 1.88 14.67
N GLY A 211 -9.74 2.93 15.06
CA GLY A 211 -9.90 4.27 14.48
C GLY A 211 -9.65 4.30 12.97
N ILE A 212 -8.69 3.53 12.46
CA ILE A 212 -8.46 3.38 11.01
C ILE A 212 -9.70 2.79 10.33
N PHE A 213 -10.23 1.67 10.82
CA PHE A 213 -11.39 1.02 10.22
C PHE A 213 -12.68 1.85 10.34
N GLU A 214 -12.85 2.59 11.43
CA GLU A 214 -13.94 3.56 11.59
C GLU A 214 -13.86 4.68 10.53
N LYS A 215 -12.66 5.25 10.30
CA LYS A 215 -12.44 6.25 9.25
C LYS A 215 -12.69 5.68 7.85
N ILE A 216 -12.18 4.48 7.56
CA ILE A 216 -12.45 3.76 6.31
C ILE A 216 -13.97 3.62 6.10
N ASN A 217 -14.69 3.14 7.10
CA ASN A 217 -16.14 2.96 7.03
C ASN A 217 -16.86 4.31 6.80
N SER A 218 -16.49 5.35 7.53
CA SER A 218 -17.12 6.68 7.36
C SER A 218 -16.91 7.29 5.98
N THR A 219 -15.77 7.00 5.33
CA THR A 219 -15.38 7.64 4.06
C THR A 219 -15.87 6.86 2.84
N TYR A 220 -15.85 5.52 2.92
CA TYR A 220 -16.07 4.65 1.76
C TYR A 220 -17.35 3.79 1.85
N SER A 221 -18.09 3.73 2.97
CA SER A 221 -19.28 2.85 3.06
C SER A 221 -20.55 3.37 2.40
N ILE A 222 -20.51 4.56 1.78
CA ILE A 222 -21.68 5.18 1.13
C ILE A 222 -21.67 4.84 -0.36
N LYS A 223 -22.72 4.20 -0.89
CA LYS A 223 -22.89 3.80 -2.30
C LYS A 223 -22.85 4.96 -3.32
N ASP A 224 -22.84 6.21 -2.83
CA ASP A 224 -23.11 7.43 -3.60
C ASP A 224 -22.05 8.53 -3.32
N ASN A 225 -20.80 8.13 -3.04
CA ASN A 225 -19.69 9.08 -2.85
C ASN A 225 -18.92 9.29 -4.17
N THR A 226 -18.29 10.46 -4.34
CA THR A 226 -17.46 10.78 -5.51
C THR A 226 -16.06 10.15 -5.46
N LYS A 227 -15.78 9.33 -4.44
CA LYS A 227 -14.47 8.73 -4.16
C LYS A 227 -14.45 7.21 -4.38
N GLY A 228 -15.56 6.63 -4.85
CA GLY A 228 -15.79 5.19 -4.89
C GLY A 228 -16.22 4.62 -3.54
N SER A 229 -17.03 3.55 -3.56
CA SER A 229 -17.57 2.95 -2.34
C SER A 229 -16.94 1.58 -2.05
N LEU A 230 -16.55 1.37 -0.79
CA LEU A 230 -16.31 0.05 -0.24
C LEU A 230 -17.66 -0.65 -0.09
N ASN A 231 -18.00 -1.39 -1.13
CA ASN A 231 -19.18 -2.23 -1.10
C ASN A 231 -18.88 -3.52 -0.33
N VAL A 232 -19.18 -3.53 0.98
CA VAL A 232 -19.07 -4.72 1.85
C VAL A 232 -20.02 -5.85 1.40
N GLU A 233 -21.05 -5.51 0.61
CA GLU A 233 -21.99 -6.44 -0.03
C GLU A 233 -21.54 -6.90 -1.43
N ASN A 234 -20.37 -6.44 -1.93
CA ASN A 234 -19.86 -6.84 -3.24
C ASN A 234 -19.62 -8.34 -3.26
N LYS A 235 -20.10 -9.02 -4.31
CA LYS A 235 -20.04 -10.48 -4.47
C LYS A 235 -19.01 -10.94 -5.51
N ARG A 236 -18.20 -10.00 -6.02
CA ARG A 236 -17.26 -10.26 -7.11
C ARG A 236 -15.87 -10.60 -6.56
N LEU A 237 -15.50 -11.87 -6.61
CA LEU A 237 -14.09 -12.29 -6.64
C LEU A 237 -13.42 -12.02 -8.01
N ASN A 238 -14.18 -11.54 -8.99
CA ASN A 238 -13.77 -11.45 -10.38
C ASN A 238 -12.63 -10.44 -10.57
N ASN A 239 -11.65 -10.84 -11.39
CA ASN A 239 -10.44 -10.11 -11.84
C ASN A 239 -9.22 -10.06 -10.91
N VAL A 240 -9.15 -10.91 -9.88
CA VAL A 240 -7.84 -11.37 -9.34
C VAL A 240 -7.49 -12.80 -9.81
N PHE A 241 -8.47 -13.54 -10.37
CA PHE A 241 -8.38 -15.01 -10.57
C PHE A 241 -9.26 -15.55 -11.74
N SER A 242 -8.98 -15.30 -13.03
CA SER A 242 -9.82 -15.85 -14.14
C SER A 242 -9.62 -17.38 -14.32
N ALA A 243 -10.61 -18.23 -14.64
CA ALA A 243 -11.82 -18.05 -15.45
C ALA A 243 -13.03 -18.91 -15.00
N ASP A 244 -14.22 -18.41 -15.36
CA ASP A 244 -15.50 -19.11 -15.60
C ASP A 244 -16.34 -19.59 -14.39
N TYR A 245 -17.47 -18.90 -14.10
CA TYR A 245 -18.64 -19.49 -13.43
C TYR A 245 -19.96 -18.80 -13.80
N SER A 246 -20.89 -19.62 -14.30
CA SER A 246 -22.27 -19.29 -14.67
C SER A 246 -23.24 -19.33 -13.46
N LYS A 247 -24.03 -18.26 -13.33
CA LYS A 247 -25.37 -18.14 -12.72
C LYS A 247 -25.62 -18.65 -11.27
N ASN A 248 -25.75 -17.65 -10.40
CA ASN A 248 -26.60 -17.51 -9.19
C ASN A 248 -26.38 -18.46 -7.99
N GLY A 249 -25.72 -17.92 -6.94
CA GLY A 249 -25.83 -18.44 -5.57
C GLY A 249 -24.76 -17.98 -4.55
N GLU A 250 -24.53 -16.66 -4.43
CA GLU A 250 -23.74 -15.92 -3.41
C GLU A 250 -22.30 -16.34 -3.03
N VAL A 251 -21.31 -15.48 -3.32
CA VAL A 251 -19.94 -15.50 -2.76
C VAL A 251 -19.49 -14.05 -2.52
N TYR A 252 -19.01 -13.68 -1.32
CA TYR A 252 -18.72 -12.29 -0.92
C TYR A 252 -17.25 -11.87 -1.18
N ASN A 253 -17.05 -10.67 -1.72
CA ASN A 253 -15.80 -9.90 -1.71
C ASN A 253 -15.83 -8.98 -0.50
N PHE A 254 -15.46 -9.57 0.64
CA PHE A 254 -15.62 -8.98 1.95
C PHE A 254 -14.27 -8.55 2.51
N ILE A 255 -14.25 -7.42 3.24
CA ILE A 255 -13.17 -7.19 4.20
C ILE A 255 -13.19 -8.39 5.15
N SER A 256 -12.19 -9.27 5.02
CA SER A 256 -12.27 -10.54 5.72
C SER A 256 -11.85 -10.41 7.17
N GLY A 257 -12.50 -11.16 8.06
CA GLY A 257 -12.08 -11.22 9.47
C GLY A 257 -10.60 -11.62 9.60
N ARG A 258 -10.11 -12.46 8.69
CA ARG A 258 -8.68 -12.79 8.57
C ARG A 258 -7.86 -11.57 8.18
N THR A 259 -8.28 -10.84 7.16
CA THR A 259 -7.56 -9.66 6.68
C THR A 259 -7.49 -8.56 7.73
N ILE A 260 -8.57 -8.33 8.49
CA ILE A 260 -8.56 -7.43 9.65
C ILE A 260 -7.58 -7.95 10.72
N GLY A 261 -7.59 -9.26 10.98
CA GLY A 261 -6.65 -9.90 11.90
C GLY A 261 -5.19 -9.72 11.48
N TYR A 262 -4.89 -9.92 10.19
CA TYR A 262 -3.57 -9.73 9.60
C TYR A 262 -3.16 -8.26 9.63
N PHE A 263 -4.05 -7.34 9.23
CA PHE A 263 -3.82 -5.90 9.32
C PHE A 263 -3.45 -5.50 10.75
N LYS A 264 -4.23 -5.93 11.74
CA LYS A 264 -3.97 -5.65 13.16
C LYS A 264 -2.59 -6.16 13.60
N ASN A 265 -2.26 -7.41 13.26
CA ASN A 265 -1.00 -8.02 13.67
C ASN A 265 0.20 -7.38 12.96
N ILE A 266 0.08 -7.10 11.66
CA ILE A 266 1.11 -6.40 10.86
C ILE A 266 1.27 -4.97 11.36
N PHE A 267 0.20 -4.22 11.60
CA PHE A 267 0.26 -2.85 12.13
C PHE A 267 1.05 -2.81 13.45
N ARG A 268 0.77 -3.76 14.35
CA ARG A 268 1.52 -3.89 15.61
C ARG A 268 2.99 -4.23 15.37
N ALA A 269 3.28 -5.11 14.41
CA ALA A 269 4.66 -5.43 14.02
C ALA A 269 5.39 -4.22 13.42
N MET A 270 4.74 -3.44 12.56
CA MET A 270 5.27 -2.20 11.99
C MET A 270 5.63 -1.20 13.09
N TYR A 271 4.74 -1.02 14.08
CA TYR A 271 5.04 -0.19 15.25
C TYR A 271 6.22 -0.74 16.06
N SER A 272 6.27 -2.06 16.25
CA SER A 272 7.35 -2.74 16.98
C SER A 272 8.72 -2.47 16.36
N ILE A 273 8.84 -2.50 15.03
CA ILE A 273 10.11 -2.27 14.31
C ILE A 273 10.35 -0.80 13.92
N LYS A 274 9.51 0.13 14.40
CA LYS A 274 9.52 1.55 14.01
C LYS A 274 9.47 1.77 12.49
N LEU A 275 8.66 1.00 11.77
CA LEU A 275 8.54 1.16 10.32
C LEU A 275 7.87 2.49 9.99
N THR A 276 8.62 3.46 9.49
CA THR A 276 8.10 4.80 9.13
C THR A 276 8.08 5.07 7.62
N LYS A 277 8.76 4.27 6.81
CA LYS A 277 8.90 4.50 5.36
C LYS A 277 7.57 4.17 4.64
N PRO A 278 6.89 5.15 4.00
CA PRO A 278 5.56 4.95 3.41
C PRO A 278 5.52 3.88 2.31
N ASP A 279 6.59 3.75 1.53
CA ASP A 279 6.65 2.78 0.43
C ASP A 279 6.56 1.33 0.93
N TYR A 280 7.26 1.01 2.02
CA TYR A 280 7.20 -0.31 2.65
C TYR A 280 5.83 -0.58 3.23
N ILE A 281 5.28 0.39 3.98
CA ILE A 281 3.93 0.31 4.54
C ILE A 281 2.94 0.00 3.42
N GLY A 282 3.01 0.75 2.32
CA GLY A 282 2.16 0.54 1.14
C GLY A 282 2.27 -0.87 0.56
N LYS A 283 3.48 -1.41 0.38
CA LYS A 283 3.67 -2.76 -0.19
C LYS A 283 3.05 -3.86 0.67
N PHE A 284 3.17 -3.78 2.00
CA PHE A 284 2.56 -4.78 2.89
C PHE A 284 1.04 -4.62 2.98
N LEU A 285 0.54 -3.38 2.97
CA LEU A 285 -0.90 -3.13 2.95
C LEU A 285 -1.54 -3.60 1.64
N ASP A 286 -0.94 -3.31 0.49
CA ASP A 286 -1.40 -3.80 -0.82
C ASP A 286 -1.44 -5.33 -0.87
N GLY A 287 -0.53 -5.98 -0.13
CA GLY A 287 -0.42 -7.43 -0.01
C GLY A 287 -1.51 -8.12 0.82
N LEU A 288 -2.29 -7.35 1.58
CA LEU A 288 -3.39 -7.88 2.38
C LEU A 288 -4.63 -8.08 1.51
N ILE A 289 -4.71 -9.27 0.91
CA ILE A 289 -5.85 -9.69 0.10
C ILE A 289 -7.12 -9.60 0.93
N GLY A 290 -8.15 -8.96 0.37
CA GLY A 290 -9.42 -8.74 1.08
C GLY A 290 -9.42 -7.51 1.99
N LEU A 291 -8.58 -6.49 1.77
CA LEU A 291 -8.76 -5.15 2.37
C LEU A 291 -9.80 -4.28 1.64
N GLY A 292 -10.41 -4.81 0.59
CA GLY A 292 -11.41 -4.09 -0.22
C GLY A 292 -10.85 -3.44 -1.48
N PHE A 293 -9.59 -3.69 -1.85
CA PHE A 293 -9.03 -3.21 -3.13
C PHE A 293 -9.81 -3.68 -4.37
N ASN A 294 -10.45 -4.85 -4.30
CA ASN A 294 -11.27 -5.38 -5.38
C ASN A 294 -12.69 -4.76 -5.44
N SER A 295 -13.01 -3.80 -4.57
CA SER A 295 -14.31 -3.13 -4.56
C SER A 295 -14.42 -2.01 -5.60
N PHE A 296 -13.28 -1.56 -6.14
CA PHE A 296 -13.20 -0.43 -7.05
C PHE A 296 -13.04 -0.93 -8.49
N SER A 297 -13.98 -0.58 -9.35
CA SER A 297 -13.87 -0.83 -10.80
C SER A 297 -13.03 0.22 -11.52
N ASP A 298 -12.98 1.43 -10.98
CA ASP A 298 -12.17 2.52 -11.50
C ASP A 298 -10.77 2.55 -10.86
N ILE A 299 -9.75 2.78 -11.69
CA ILE A 299 -8.34 2.75 -11.27
C ILE A 299 -7.99 3.99 -10.43
N GLN A 300 -8.58 5.15 -10.71
CA GLN A 300 -8.33 6.37 -9.95
C GLN A 300 -8.93 6.25 -8.54
N GLU A 301 -10.15 5.72 -8.42
CA GLU A 301 -10.78 5.42 -7.13
C GLU A 301 -9.96 4.42 -6.31
N LEU A 302 -9.48 3.34 -6.94
CA LEU A 302 -8.59 2.36 -6.31
C LEU A 302 -7.31 3.01 -5.78
N ASN A 303 -6.66 3.84 -6.60
CA ASN A 303 -5.43 4.53 -6.21
C ASN A 303 -5.67 5.55 -5.09
N ALA A 304 -6.81 6.26 -5.11
CA ALA A 304 -7.23 7.14 -4.04
C ALA A 304 -7.42 6.38 -2.72
N PHE A 305 -8.10 5.23 -2.77
CA PHE A 305 -8.28 4.36 -1.60
C PHE A 305 -6.96 3.80 -1.06
N ARG A 306 -6.03 3.37 -1.95
CA ARG A 306 -4.68 2.95 -1.57
C ARG A 306 -3.92 4.07 -0.86
N LYS A 307 -3.90 5.29 -1.45
CA LYS A 307 -3.26 6.47 -0.85
C LYS A 307 -3.86 6.76 0.52
N PHE A 308 -5.19 6.72 0.63
CA PHE A 308 -5.92 6.96 1.87
C PHE A 308 -5.55 6.00 3.00
N ILE A 309 -5.61 4.67 2.78
CA ILE A 309 -5.26 3.70 3.83
C ILE A 309 -3.79 3.81 4.24
N ARG A 310 -2.89 4.04 3.27
CA ARG A 310 -1.46 4.20 3.54
C ARG A 310 -1.18 5.39 4.45
N GLU A 311 -1.74 6.55 4.13
CA GLU A 311 -1.57 7.76 4.96
C GLU A 311 -2.22 7.60 6.33
N LEU A 312 -3.44 7.02 6.42
CA LEU A 312 -4.06 6.72 7.72
C LEU A 312 -3.21 5.80 8.59
N THR A 313 -2.61 4.78 7.99
CA THR A 313 -1.77 3.80 8.71
C THR A 313 -0.49 4.47 9.21
N LYS A 314 0.17 5.24 8.35
CA LYS A 314 1.38 6.00 8.68
C LYS A 314 1.10 7.05 9.77
N ASP A 315 0.03 7.82 9.64
CA ASP A 315 -0.39 8.81 10.63
C ASP A 315 -0.62 8.16 11.99
N ALA A 316 -1.35 7.04 12.03
CA ALA A 316 -1.61 6.31 13.26
C ALA A 316 -0.32 5.75 13.90
N LEU A 317 0.65 5.28 13.11
CA LEU A 317 1.97 4.86 13.61
C LEU A 317 2.76 6.05 14.19
N GLN A 318 2.71 7.22 13.55
CA GLN A 318 3.39 8.44 14.03
C GLN A 318 2.77 9.00 15.30
N GLU A 319 1.44 9.01 15.39
CA GLU A 319 0.69 9.43 16.58
C GLU A 319 1.05 8.56 17.79
N LEU A 320 1.15 7.24 17.60
CA LEU A 320 1.59 6.31 18.65
C LEU A 320 3.03 6.57 19.11
N ASP A 321 3.88 7.10 18.22
CA ASP A 321 5.24 7.51 18.52
C ASP A 321 5.36 8.86 19.25
N GLY A 322 4.24 9.51 19.57
CA GLY A 322 4.23 10.84 20.16
C GLY A 322 4.69 11.93 19.18
N LYS A 323 4.92 11.58 17.91
CA LYS A 323 5.13 12.53 16.82
C LYS A 323 3.75 13.06 16.45
N LYS A 324 3.32 14.14 17.12
CA LYS A 324 2.17 14.92 16.66
C LYS A 324 2.40 15.27 15.20
N LYS A 325 1.35 15.11 14.37
CA LYS A 325 1.28 15.75 13.05
C LYS A 325 1.83 17.17 13.20
N GLU A 326 2.86 17.53 12.43
CA GLU A 326 3.02 18.93 12.08
C GLU A 326 1.74 19.28 11.32
N LYS A 327 0.74 19.79 12.04
CA LYS A 327 -0.40 20.47 11.44
C LYS A 327 0.19 21.70 10.76
N LYS A 328 0.65 21.55 9.52
CA LYS A 328 0.86 22.71 8.66
C LYS A 328 -0.54 23.16 8.26
N SER A 329 -1.12 24.04 9.06
CA SER A 329 -2.24 24.85 8.60
C SER A 329 -1.66 25.82 7.58
N LEU A 330 -1.98 25.61 6.30
CA LEU A 330 -1.81 26.67 5.32
C LEU A 330 -3.00 27.60 5.50
N ALA A 331 -2.75 28.83 5.91
CA ALA A 331 -3.72 29.91 5.89
C ALA A 331 -3.41 30.80 4.69
N TYR A 332 -4.44 31.32 4.04
CA TYR A 332 -4.25 32.35 3.03
C TYR A 332 -3.53 33.54 3.66
N ASN A 333 -2.47 34.01 3.01
CA ASN A 333 -1.68 35.14 3.52
C ASN A 333 -1.97 36.40 2.70
N HIS A 334 -2.63 37.37 3.32
CA HIS A 334 -2.94 38.67 2.71
C HIS A 334 -1.71 39.52 2.38
N GLU A 335 -0.52 39.19 2.91
CA GLU A 335 0.74 39.87 2.59
C GLU A 335 1.43 39.31 1.33
N LEU A 336 1.02 38.13 0.85
CA LEU A 336 1.55 37.51 -0.37
C LEU A 336 0.70 37.91 -1.59
N SER A 337 1.32 37.93 -2.76
CA SER A 337 0.59 38.07 -4.03
C SER A 337 -0.29 36.85 -4.30
N LEU A 338 -1.32 37.03 -5.14
CA LEU A 338 -2.20 35.95 -5.60
C LEU A 338 -1.41 34.75 -6.15
N ALA A 339 -0.38 35.00 -6.97
CA ALA A 339 0.48 33.97 -7.52
C ALA A 339 1.26 33.19 -6.45
N GLU A 340 1.83 33.89 -5.45
CA GLU A 340 2.55 33.26 -4.34
C GLU A 340 1.64 32.42 -3.44
N ASN A 341 0.40 32.87 -3.20
CA ASN A 341 -0.59 32.09 -2.46
C ASN A 341 -0.98 30.80 -3.21
N ILE A 342 -1.15 30.87 -4.54
CA ILE A 342 -1.46 29.71 -5.39
C ILE A 342 -0.28 28.72 -5.44
N GLU A 343 0.95 29.22 -5.59
CA GLU A 343 2.17 28.40 -5.53
C GLU A 343 2.34 27.70 -4.17
N ALA A 344 2.03 28.40 -3.07
CA ALA A 344 2.06 27.82 -1.75
C ALA A 344 1.03 26.67 -1.62
N VAL A 345 -0.20 26.85 -2.13
CA VAL A 345 -1.20 25.77 -2.13
C VAL A 345 -0.70 24.56 -2.92
N LEU A 346 -0.16 24.75 -4.12
CA LEU A 346 0.39 23.67 -4.94
C LEU A 346 1.52 22.90 -4.23
N ALA A 347 2.39 23.61 -3.52
CA ALA A 347 3.50 23.00 -2.78
C ALA A 347 3.05 22.16 -1.57
N PHE A 348 1.83 22.40 -1.06
CA PHE A 348 1.27 21.76 0.14
C PHE A 348 0.01 20.93 -0.11
N GLU A 349 -0.49 20.87 -1.34
CA GLU A 349 -1.75 20.19 -1.71
C GLU A 349 -1.79 18.74 -1.22
N ASP A 350 -0.72 17.97 -1.43
CA ASP A 350 -0.62 16.59 -0.99
C ASP A 350 -0.51 16.40 0.54
N LYS A 351 -0.33 17.49 1.29
CA LYS A 351 -0.01 17.49 2.73
C LYS A 351 -1.13 18.09 3.59
N LEU A 352 -2.18 18.63 2.99
CA LEU A 352 -3.28 19.32 3.67
C LEU A 352 -4.55 18.45 3.72
N GLU A 353 -5.40 18.68 4.74
CA GLU A 353 -6.73 18.07 4.76
C GLU A 353 -7.64 18.75 3.72
N VAL A 354 -8.53 17.97 3.10
CA VAL A 354 -9.45 18.46 2.06
C VAL A 354 -10.31 19.63 2.54
N ALA A 355 -10.68 19.67 3.83
CA ALA A 355 -11.44 20.76 4.41
C ALA A 355 -10.64 22.08 4.48
N ASP A 356 -9.35 22.00 4.81
CA ASP A 356 -8.45 23.16 4.87
C ASP A 356 -8.13 23.67 3.45
N LEU A 357 -7.85 22.76 2.51
CA LEU A 357 -7.70 23.07 1.09
C LEU A 357 -8.92 23.78 0.52
N SER A 358 -10.12 23.25 0.80
CA SER A 358 -11.37 23.85 0.32
C SER A 358 -11.58 25.26 0.86
N LYS A 359 -11.20 25.51 2.13
CA LYS A 359 -11.26 26.84 2.74
C LYS A 359 -10.28 27.81 2.08
N VAL A 360 -9.02 27.42 1.90
CA VAL A 360 -8.00 28.26 1.26
C VAL A 360 -8.35 28.54 -0.20
N CYS A 361 -8.82 27.53 -0.95
CA CYS A 361 -9.29 27.71 -2.33
C CYS A 361 -10.46 28.69 -2.41
N MET A 362 -11.39 28.68 -1.45
CA MET A 362 -12.49 29.65 -1.41
C MET A 362 -12.00 31.08 -1.11
N GLU A 363 -10.95 31.24 -0.30
CA GLU A 363 -10.32 32.55 -0.03
C GLU A 363 -9.57 33.07 -1.27
N ILE A 364 -8.78 32.23 -1.94
CA ILE A 364 -8.12 32.56 -3.22
C ILE A 364 -9.15 32.96 -4.28
N TYR A 365 -10.23 32.19 -4.42
CA TYR A 365 -11.30 32.52 -5.36
C TYR A 365 -11.96 33.88 -5.06
N SER A 366 -12.16 34.21 -3.78
CA SER A 366 -12.69 35.52 -3.39
C SER A 366 -11.76 36.67 -3.76
N GLU A 367 -10.44 36.49 -3.68
CA GLU A 367 -9.47 37.49 -4.12
C GLU A 367 -9.51 37.66 -5.65
N ILE A 368 -9.55 36.56 -6.41
CA ILE A 368 -9.70 36.58 -7.87
C ILE A 368 -10.95 37.36 -8.27
N GLU A 369 -12.09 37.09 -7.61
CA GLU A 369 -13.35 37.77 -7.87
C GLU A 369 -13.27 39.29 -7.59
N GLN A 370 -12.57 39.70 -6.52
CA GLN A 370 -12.34 41.12 -6.21
C GLN A 370 -11.39 41.80 -7.19
N LYS A 371 -10.29 41.14 -7.54
CA LYS A 371 -9.21 41.70 -8.35
C LYS A 371 -9.60 41.85 -9.81
N PHE A 372 -10.30 40.85 -10.36
CA PHE A 372 -10.64 40.85 -11.78
C PHE A 372 -12.03 41.41 -12.06
N LYS A 373 -12.96 41.36 -11.09
CA LYS A 373 -14.41 41.60 -11.28
C LYS A 373 -15.02 40.63 -12.29
N THR A 374 -16.20 40.10 -11.99
CA THR A 374 -16.82 39.04 -12.80
C THR A 374 -17.61 39.55 -14.00
N ASP A 375 -17.73 40.87 -14.20
CA ASP A 375 -18.38 41.45 -15.36
C ASP A 375 -17.35 41.82 -16.44
N THR A 376 -17.63 41.42 -17.69
CA THR A 376 -16.80 41.70 -18.86
C THR A 376 -16.47 43.18 -19.04
N GLU A 377 -17.35 44.08 -18.60
CA GLU A 377 -17.14 45.53 -18.65
C GLU A 377 -16.14 46.02 -17.58
N GLY A 378 -16.20 45.45 -16.37
CA GLY A 378 -15.25 45.69 -15.28
C GLY A 378 -13.84 45.17 -15.58
N LEU A 379 -13.74 43.94 -16.09
CA LEU A 379 -12.50 43.32 -16.57
C LEU A 379 -11.83 44.18 -17.65
N SER A 380 -12.60 44.61 -18.65
CA SER A 380 -12.09 45.44 -19.74
C SER A 380 -11.57 46.79 -19.26
N LYS A 381 -12.22 47.43 -18.27
CA LYS A 381 -11.77 48.70 -17.67
C LYS A 381 -10.45 48.55 -16.92
N ILE A 382 -10.29 47.48 -16.14
CA ILE A 382 -9.04 47.19 -15.40
C ILE A 382 -7.89 46.97 -16.39
N LEU A 383 -8.12 46.13 -17.41
CA LEU A 383 -7.14 45.82 -18.44
C LEU A 383 -6.72 47.08 -19.21
N LEU A 384 -7.66 47.94 -19.62
CA LEU A 384 -7.38 49.20 -20.31
C LEU A 384 -6.67 50.24 -19.43
N SER A 385 -6.88 50.22 -18.11
CA SER A 385 -6.21 51.13 -17.17
C SER A 385 -4.74 50.77 -16.93
N ASN A 386 -4.38 49.49 -17.06
CA ASN A 386 -3.02 48.97 -16.87
C ASN A 386 -2.14 49.11 -18.13
N LYS A 387 -2.53 49.91 -19.13
CA LYS A 387 -1.75 50.15 -20.36
C LYS A 387 -0.46 50.96 -20.16
N ASN A 388 -0.29 51.62 -19.02
CA ASN A 388 0.66 52.74 -18.92
C ASN A 388 2.05 52.38 -18.35
N SER A 389 2.30 51.15 -17.90
CA SER A 389 3.66 50.73 -17.50
C SER A 389 3.96 49.27 -17.84
N LYS A 390 5.22 49.00 -18.21
CA LYS A 390 5.72 47.65 -18.54
C LYS A 390 5.75 46.72 -17.33
N GLU A 391 5.91 47.28 -16.12
CA GLU A 391 5.92 46.53 -14.86
C GLU A 391 4.51 46.01 -14.51
N ASP A 392 3.48 46.82 -14.74
CA ASP A 392 2.09 46.43 -14.51
C ASP A 392 1.72 45.22 -15.38
N LEU A 393 2.07 45.23 -16.67
CA LEU A 393 1.80 44.12 -17.60
C LEU A 393 2.50 42.80 -17.20
N ILE A 394 3.70 42.87 -16.61
CA ILE A 394 4.44 41.68 -16.15
C ILE A 394 3.77 41.07 -14.91
N SER A 395 3.40 41.90 -13.93
CA SER A 395 2.66 41.43 -12.75
C SER A 395 1.33 40.80 -13.15
N LEU A 396 0.64 41.46 -14.07
CA LEU A 396 -0.65 41.05 -14.59
C LEU A 396 -0.62 39.67 -15.28
N ARG A 397 0.48 39.39 -16.01
CA ARG A 397 0.71 38.10 -16.66
C ARG A 397 0.97 36.99 -15.65
N LYS A 398 1.74 37.26 -14.60
CA LYS A 398 1.98 36.29 -13.52
C LYS A 398 0.70 35.90 -12.80
N ASP A 399 -0.17 36.88 -12.52
CA ASP A 399 -1.47 36.62 -11.92
C ASP A 399 -2.36 35.78 -12.84
N TYR A 400 -2.34 36.02 -14.16
CA TYR A 400 -3.07 35.21 -15.13
C TYR A 400 -2.61 33.75 -15.16
N ASP A 401 -1.30 33.53 -15.28
CA ASP A 401 -0.72 32.18 -15.30
C ASP A 401 -1.09 31.42 -14.00
N ALA A 402 -1.08 32.12 -12.87
CA ALA A 402 -1.51 31.57 -11.59
C ALA A 402 -3.01 31.21 -11.55
N VAL A 403 -3.89 32.06 -12.11
CA VAL A 403 -5.34 31.79 -12.18
C VAL A 403 -5.65 30.60 -13.08
N GLU A 404 -4.92 30.41 -14.18
CA GLU A 404 -5.07 29.23 -15.06
C GLU A 404 -4.70 27.94 -14.31
N ILE A 405 -3.60 27.95 -13.55
CA ILE A 405 -3.21 26.81 -12.71
C ILE A 405 -4.24 26.57 -11.59
N PHE A 406 -4.73 27.65 -10.96
CA PHE A 406 -5.74 27.56 -9.92
C PHE A 406 -7.08 27.00 -10.44
N SER A 407 -7.45 27.24 -11.69
CA SER A 407 -8.67 26.66 -12.30
C SER A 407 -8.69 25.13 -12.22
N LEU A 408 -7.53 24.49 -12.44
CA LEU A 408 -7.38 23.05 -12.33
C LEU A 408 -7.56 22.58 -10.88
N LEU A 409 -6.91 23.25 -9.92
CA LEU A 409 -7.05 23.00 -8.48
C LEU A 409 -8.48 23.20 -7.96
N ALA A 410 -9.12 24.29 -8.40
CA ALA A 410 -10.48 24.67 -8.04
C ALA A 410 -11.48 23.59 -8.47
N SER A 411 -11.22 22.96 -9.62
CA SER A 411 -12.03 21.84 -10.11
C SER A 411 -11.97 20.60 -9.20
N GLU A 412 -10.96 20.43 -8.35
CA GLU A 412 -10.85 19.26 -7.48
C GLU A 412 -11.32 19.55 -6.04
N HIS A 413 -11.03 20.74 -5.51
CA HIS A 413 -11.11 21.00 -4.06
C HIS A 413 -12.20 22.00 -3.63
N ILE A 414 -12.92 22.64 -4.55
CA ILE A 414 -14.04 23.55 -4.21
C ILE A 414 -15.31 22.76 -3.84
N PRO A 415 -16.13 23.25 -2.88
CA PRO A 415 -17.37 22.59 -2.50
C PRO A 415 -18.32 22.40 -3.69
N ARG A 416 -18.95 21.22 -3.78
CA ARG A 416 -19.82 20.81 -4.89
C ARG A 416 -20.94 21.81 -5.21
N SER A 417 -21.49 22.47 -4.18
CA SER A 417 -22.55 23.48 -4.35
C SER A 417 -22.10 24.74 -5.08
N LYS A 418 -20.79 25.01 -5.16
CA LYS A 418 -20.21 26.19 -5.79
C LYS A 418 -19.37 25.88 -7.04
N LYS A 419 -19.05 24.61 -7.27
CA LYS A 419 -18.10 24.17 -8.32
C LYS A 419 -18.47 24.63 -9.73
N GLU A 420 -19.72 24.42 -10.17
CA GLU A 420 -20.18 24.87 -11.50
C GLU A 420 -20.11 26.40 -11.64
N CYS A 421 -20.51 27.13 -10.61
CA CYS A 421 -20.49 28.59 -10.61
C CYS A 421 -19.06 29.14 -10.66
N VAL A 422 -18.15 28.56 -9.86
CA VAL A 422 -16.74 28.98 -9.82
C VAL A 422 -16.03 28.64 -11.12
N SER A 423 -16.19 27.43 -11.66
CA SER A 423 -15.55 27.01 -12.92
C SER A 423 -15.98 27.92 -14.08
N SER A 424 -17.28 28.17 -14.23
CA SER A 424 -17.81 29.04 -15.28
C SER A 424 -17.23 30.46 -15.22
N LYS A 425 -17.12 31.03 -14.00
CA LYS A 425 -16.54 32.37 -13.79
C LYS A 425 -15.04 32.41 -14.05
N LEU A 426 -14.29 31.39 -13.62
CA LEU A 426 -12.86 31.30 -13.90
C LEU A 426 -12.59 31.18 -15.41
N ASP A 427 -13.39 30.39 -16.11
CA ASP A 427 -13.29 30.26 -17.57
C ASP A 427 -13.57 31.59 -18.30
N GLU A 428 -14.55 32.36 -17.83
CA GLU A 428 -14.86 33.70 -18.35
C GLU A 428 -13.69 34.68 -18.14
N ILE A 429 -13.09 34.67 -16.94
CA ILE A 429 -11.92 35.51 -16.61
C ILE A 429 -10.74 35.12 -17.50
N ILE A 430 -10.41 33.82 -17.59
CA ILE A 430 -9.29 33.29 -18.36
C ILE A 430 -9.44 33.62 -19.85
N THR A 431 -10.64 33.41 -20.41
CA THR A 431 -10.92 33.67 -21.83
C THR A 431 -10.78 35.15 -22.16
N THR A 432 -11.33 36.02 -21.32
CA THR A 432 -11.26 37.48 -21.47
C THR A 432 -9.81 37.97 -21.43
N TYR A 433 -9.01 37.46 -20.50
CA TYR A 433 -7.60 37.79 -20.36
C TYR A 433 -6.77 37.35 -21.56
N LYS A 434 -6.98 36.12 -22.01
CA LYS A 434 -6.28 35.55 -23.16
C LYS A 434 -6.51 36.37 -24.42
N PHE A 435 -7.76 36.84 -24.62
CA PHE A 435 -8.11 37.75 -25.69
C PHE A 435 -7.36 39.09 -25.58
N TYR A 436 -7.31 39.70 -24.39
CA TYR A 436 -6.60 40.96 -24.17
C TYR A 436 -5.08 40.83 -24.40
N MET A 437 -4.45 39.79 -23.83
CA MET A 437 -3.01 39.54 -23.99
C MET A 437 -2.62 39.36 -25.45
N ASN A 438 -3.42 38.62 -26.23
CA ASN A 438 -3.21 38.46 -27.67
C ASN A 438 -3.34 39.79 -28.43
N THR A 439 -4.21 40.69 -27.98
CA THR A 439 -4.44 42.00 -28.63
C THR A 439 -3.33 43.01 -28.29
N CYS A 440 -2.78 42.97 -27.07
CA CYS A 440 -1.65 43.80 -26.65
C CYS A 440 -0.32 43.39 -27.31
N ILE A 441 -0.08 42.09 -27.48
CA ILE A 441 1.15 41.59 -28.15
C ILE A 441 1.19 42.00 -29.63
N GLN A 442 0.04 42.10 -30.30
CA GLN A 442 -0.02 42.58 -31.69
C GLN A 442 0.25 44.09 -31.83
N THR A 443 0.16 44.87 -30.75
CA THR A 443 0.42 46.32 -30.77
C THR A 443 1.84 46.72 -30.37
N GLU A 444 2.64 45.81 -29.80
CA GLU A 444 4.08 46.03 -29.54
C GLU A 444 4.99 45.58 -30.71
N ALA A 445 4.45 44.86 -31.70
CA ALA A 445 5.18 44.37 -32.87
C ALA A 445 5.03 45.25 -34.14
N ALA A 446 4.30 46.37 -34.03
CA ALA A 446 4.14 47.41 -35.05
C ALA A 446 4.68 48.73 -34.50
#